data_AF-A0A7C3X9T8-F1
#
_entry.id   AF-A0A7C3X9T8-F1
#
_cell.length_a   1.000
_cell.length_b   1.000
_cell.length_c   1.000
_cell.angle_alpha   90.00
_cell.angle_beta   90.00
_cell.angle_gamma   90.00
#
_symmetry.space_group_name_H-M   'P 1'
#
loop_
_entity.id
_entity.type
_entity.pdbx_description
1 polymer ?
#
loop_
_entity_poly.entity_id
_entity_poly.type
_entity_poly.pdbx_seq_one_letter_code
_entity_poly.pdbx_strand_id
1 'polypeptide(L)'
;MNGGTCGVGSIVRCREREWVVIPSTREDVVMLRPLAGGEEEICGVSLELMKYGIDAIASADFPLPSPEQAGDAASVGLLFDAARLILRDGAGPFRSLGKISVRPRPYQFVPLLMALRLDPVRMLIADDVGVGK
;
A
#
# COMPACT_ATOMS: atom_id res chain seq x y z
N MET A 1 -23.38 -14.02 -19.60
CA MET A 1 -22.94 -13.83 -18.21
C MET A 1 -21.90 -12.74 -18.24
N ASN A 2 -22.28 -11.52 -17.87
CA ASN A 2 -21.45 -10.33 -18.02
C ASN A 2 -20.35 -10.36 -16.95
N GLY A 3 -19.09 -10.58 -17.37
CA GLY A 3 -17.93 -10.44 -16.50
C GLY A 3 -17.82 -8.98 -16.07
N GLY A 4 -18.31 -8.68 -14.87
CA GLY A 4 -18.33 -7.32 -14.33
C GLY A 4 -16.91 -6.82 -14.19
N THR A 5 -16.59 -5.75 -14.92
CA THR A 5 -15.37 -4.99 -14.71
C THR A 5 -15.43 -4.37 -13.32
N CYS A 6 -14.72 -4.98 -12.38
CA CYS A 6 -14.63 -4.46 -11.03
C CYS A 6 -13.73 -3.22 -11.06
N GLY A 7 -14.25 -2.06 -10.67
CA GLY A 7 -13.54 -0.78 -10.76
C GLY A 7 -12.31 -0.75 -9.85
N VAL A 8 -11.28 0.01 -10.22
CA VAL A 8 -10.12 0.22 -9.35
C VAL A 8 -10.56 0.69 -7.97
N GLY A 9 -10.03 0.06 -6.92
CA GLY A 9 -10.38 0.33 -5.52
C GLY A 9 -11.51 -0.54 -4.97
N SER A 10 -12.22 -1.30 -5.80
CA SER A 10 -13.23 -2.26 -5.33
C SER A 10 -12.59 -3.42 -4.57
N ILE A 11 -13.35 -3.98 -3.63
CA ILE A 11 -13.00 -5.22 -2.92
C ILE A 11 -13.58 -6.41 -3.66
N VAL A 12 -12.76 -7.44 -3.86
CA VAL A 12 -13.14 -8.65 -4.57
C VAL A 12 -12.63 -9.89 -3.87
N ARG A 13 -13.33 -11.01 -4.05
CA ARG A 13 -12.89 -12.34 -3.65
C ARG A 13 -12.34 -13.11 -4.85
N CYS A 14 -11.16 -13.68 -4.68
CA CYS A 14 -10.50 -14.53 -5.67
C CYS A 14 -9.56 -15.48 -4.92
N ARG A 15 -9.44 -16.74 -5.36
CA ARG A 15 -8.56 -17.75 -4.73
C ARG A 15 -8.74 -17.83 -3.20
N GLU A 16 -9.99 -17.92 -2.74
CA GLU A 16 -10.36 -18.02 -1.32
C GLU A 16 -9.94 -16.84 -0.42
N ARG A 17 -9.52 -15.71 -0.99
CA ARG A 17 -9.08 -14.50 -0.25
C ARG A 17 -9.73 -13.25 -0.80
N GLU A 18 -9.77 -12.22 0.04
CA GLU A 18 -10.24 -10.87 -0.31
C GLU A 18 -9.06 -9.98 -0.75
N TRP A 19 -9.30 -9.20 -1.80
CA TRP A 19 -8.32 -8.38 -2.50
C TRP A 19 -8.90 -7.01 -2.84
N VAL A 20 -8.02 -6.03 -3.04
CA VAL A 20 -8.34 -4.74 -3.64
C VAL A 20 -7.86 -4.73 -5.08
N VAL A 21 -8.72 -4.31 -5.99
CA VAL A 21 -8.35 -4.08 -7.39
C VAL A 21 -7.47 -2.84 -7.49
N ILE A 22 -6.28 -2.98 -8.09
CA ILE A 22 -5.35 -1.86 -8.33
C ILE A 22 -5.21 -1.59 -9.83
N PRO A 23 -4.69 -0.41 -10.24
CA PRO A 23 -4.44 -0.13 -11.65
C PRO A 23 -3.55 -1.19 -12.30
N SER A 24 -3.92 -1.60 -13.52
CA SER A 24 -3.14 -2.49 -14.37
C SER A 24 -2.61 -1.70 -15.57
N THR A 25 -1.40 -2.02 -16.01
CA THR A 25 -0.85 -1.50 -17.28
C THR A 25 -1.29 -2.34 -18.48
N ARG A 26 -2.00 -3.45 -18.23
CA ARG A 26 -2.45 -4.42 -19.24
C ARG A 26 -3.96 -4.57 -19.21
N GLU A 27 -4.59 -4.53 -20.38
CA GLU A 27 -6.04 -4.65 -20.51
C GLU A 27 -6.56 -6.08 -20.28
N ASP A 28 -5.70 -7.10 -20.44
CA ASP A 28 -6.05 -8.52 -20.31
C ASP A 28 -5.85 -9.10 -18.90
N VAL A 29 -5.40 -8.27 -17.95
CA VAL A 29 -5.04 -8.68 -16.59
C VAL A 29 -5.63 -7.73 -15.55
N VAL A 30 -6.31 -8.30 -14.55
CA VAL A 30 -6.72 -7.59 -13.34
C VAL A 30 -5.63 -7.71 -12.28
N MET A 31 -5.13 -6.59 -11.79
CA MET A 31 -4.13 -6.57 -10.73
C MET A 31 -4.82 -6.53 -9.36
N LEU A 32 -4.42 -7.43 -8.48
CA LEU A 32 -4.97 -7.61 -7.14
C LEU A 32 -3.89 -7.41 -6.09
N ARG A 33 -4.21 -6.60 -5.08
CA ARG A 33 -3.40 -6.43 -3.86
C ARG A 33 -4.16 -7.00 -2.68
N PRO A 34 -3.54 -7.80 -1.80
CA PRO A 34 -4.26 -8.35 -0.66
C PRO A 34 -4.66 -7.24 0.32
N LEU A 35 -5.79 -7.42 1.02
CA LEU A 35 -6.25 -6.47 2.05
C LEU A 35 -5.32 -6.44 3.28
N ALA A 36 -4.79 -7.61 3.65
CA ALA A 36 -3.79 -7.78 4.68
C ALA A 36 -2.59 -8.50 4.06
N GLY A 37 -1.38 -7.95 4.16
CA GLY A 37 -0.18 -8.49 3.49
C GLY A 37 0.67 -7.39 2.88
N GLY A 38 1.78 -7.77 2.24
CA GLY A 38 2.72 -6.82 1.63
C GLY A 38 2.50 -6.58 0.13
N GLU A 39 3.31 -5.69 -0.44
CA GLU A 39 3.28 -5.37 -1.89
C GLU A 39 3.84 -6.52 -2.73
N GLU A 40 4.69 -7.36 -2.15
CA GLU A 40 5.26 -8.56 -2.77
C GLU A 40 4.22 -9.63 -3.11
N GLU A 41 3.04 -9.58 -2.49
CA GLU A 41 1.92 -10.49 -2.73
C GLU A 41 0.96 -9.96 -3.82
N ILE A 42 1.27 -8.82 -4.45
CA ILE A 42 0.49 -8.31 -5.59
C ILE A 42 0.55 -9.34 -6.73
N CYS A 43 -0.62 -9.73 -7.23
CA CYS A 43 -0.72 -10.70 -8.32
C CYS A 43 -1.67 -10.25 -9.42
N GLY A 44 -1.42 -10.76 -10.62
CA GLY A 44 -2.28 -10.54 -11.79
C GLY A 44 -3.16 -11.75 -12.05
N VAL A 45 -4.44 -11.50 -12.33
CA VAL A 45 -5.43 -12.51 -12.75
C VAL A 45 -5.78 -12.29 -14.21
N SER A 46 -5.64 -13.32 -15.03
CA SER A 46 -5.92 -13.26 -16.47
C SER A 46 -7.44 -13.29 -16.74
N LEU A 47 -7.92 -12.32 -17.50
CA LEU A 47 -9.33 -12.27 -17.93
C LEU A 47 -9.68 -13.40 -18.89
N GLU A 48 -8.72 -13.87 -19.70
CA GLU A 48 -8.93 -15.01 -20.60
C GLU A 48 -9.14 -16.31 -19.82
N LEU A 49 -8.30 -16.59 -18.82
CA LEU A 49 -8.45 -17.78 -17.97
C LEU A 49 -9.74 -17.75 -17.16
N MET A 50 -10.20 -16.56 -16.77
CA MET A 50 -11.48 -16.37 -16.10
C MET A 50 -12.67 -16.83 -16.95
N LYS A 51 -12.61 -16.71 -18.28
CA LYS A 51 -13.67 -17.23 -19.18
C LYS A 51 -13.82 -18.76 -19.08
N TYR A 52 -12.77 -19.45 -18.66
CA TYR A 52 -12.74 -20.90 -18.43
C TYR A 52 -13.07 -21.26 -16.96
N GLY A 53 -13.46 -20.30 -16.13
CA GLY A 53 -13.81 -20.51 -14.72
C GLY A 53 -12.61 -20.60 -13.78
N ILE A 54 -11.39 -20.31 -14.26
CA ILE A 54 -10.18 -20.31 -13.45
C ILE A 54 -10.01 -18.91 -12.82
N ASP A 55 -9.68 -18.85 -11.53
CA ASP A 55 -9.44 -17.60 -10.81
C ASP A 55 -10.59 -16.58 -10.93
N ALA A 56 -11.83 -17.06 -10.83
CA ALA A 56 -13.01 -16.20 -10.86
C ALA A 56 -12.92 -15.09 -9.81
N ILE A 57 -13.17 -13.86 -10.24
CA ILE A 57 -13.25 -12.68 -9.39
C ILE A 57 -14.72 -12.40 -9.10
N ALA A 58 -15.09 -12.40 -7.82
CA ALA A 58 -16.41 -12.05 -7.36
C ALA A 58 -16.35 -10.76 -6.51
N SER A 59 -17.41 -9.94 -6.54
CA SER A 59 -17.51 -8.79 -5.62
C SER A 59 -17.47 -9.29 -4.17
N ALA A 60 -16.81 -8.54 -3.30
CA ALA A 60 -16.79 -8.84 -1.87
C ALA A 60 -16.97 -7.54 -1.08
N ASP A 61 -17.63 -7.66 0.07
CA ASP A 61 -17.90 -6.57 0.98
C ASP A 61 -17.45 -6.97 2.38
N PHE A 62 -16.96 -6.01 3.16
CA PHE A 62 -16.74 -6.24 4.57
C PHE A 62 -18.08 -6.38 5.29
N PRO A 63 -18.27 -7.43 6.10
CA PRO A 63 -19.47 -7.55 6.90
C PRO A 63 -19.57 -6.37 7.85
N LEU A 64 -20.81 -5.94 8.13
CA LEU A 64 -21.05 -4.96 9.18
C LEU A 64 -20.56 -5.52 10.52
N PRO A 65 -20.00 -4.67 11.40
CA PRO A 65 -19.58 -5.09 12.72
C PRO A 65 -20.79 -5.62 13.51
N SER A 66 -20.62 -6.76 14.17
CA SER A 66 -21.63 -7.37 15.03
C SER A 66 -21.45 -6.87 16.47
N PRO A 67 -22.51 -6.43 17.15
CA PRO A 67 -22.46 -6.05 18.58
C PRO A 67 -21.95 -7.18 19.49
N GLU A 68 -22.19 -8.43 19.09
CA GLU A 68 -21.76 -9.63 19.81
C GLU A 68 -20.23 -9.87 19.70
N GLN A 69 -19.55 -9.16 18.80
CA GLN A 69 -18.10 -9.25 18.57
C GLN A 69 -17.33 -8.06 19.18
N ALA A 70 -17.90 -7.39 20.18
CA ALA A 70 -17.21 -6.31 20.87
C ALA A 70 -15.90 -6.82 21.51
N GLY A 71 -14.77 -6.21 21.15
CA GLY A 71 -13.45 -6.53 21.70
C GLY A 71 -13.26 -6.05 23.14
N ASP A 72 -12.21 -6.52 23.79
CA ASP A 72 -11.86 -6.09 25.15
C ASP A 72 -11.06 -4.76 25.17
N ALA A 73 -11.13 -4.04 26.29
CA ALA A 73 -10.50 -2.73 26.43
C ALA A 73 -8.97 -2.76 26.30
N ALA A 74 -8.30 -3.86 26.68
CA ALA A 74 -6.86 -3.98 26.58
C ALA A 74 -6.42 -4.14 25.12
N SER A 75 -7.13 -4.97 24.33
CA SER A 75 -6.89 -5.11 22.90
C SER A 75 -7.10 -3.80 22.13
N VAL A 76 -8.13 -3.03 22.49
CA VAL A 76 -8.35 -1.69 21.90
C VAL A 76 -7.21 -0.73 22.24
N GLY A 77 -6.73 -0.74 23.49
CA GLY A 77 -5.57 0.05 23.89
C GLY A 77 -4.31 -0.30 23.09
N LEU A 78 -4.03 -1.60 22.94
CA LEU A 78 -2.91 -2.09 22.14
C LEU A 78 -3.02 -1.69 20.66
N LEU A 79 -4.20 -1.83 20.06
CA LEU A 79 -4.43 -1.39 18.68
C LEU A 79 -4.19 0.12 18.53
N PHE A 80 -4.65 0.92 19.50
CA PHE A 80 -4.46 2.37 19.49
C PHE A 80 -2.98 2.77 19.60
N ASP A 81 -2.23 2.12 20.49
CA ASP A 81 -0.79 2.34 20.64
C ASP A 81 -0.02 1.90 19.38
N ALA A 82 -0.36 0.75 18.80
CA ALA A 82 0.20 0.28 17.53
C ALA A 82 -0.10 1.25 16.38
N ALA A 83 -1.34 1.73 16.27
CA ALA A 83 -1.73 2.72 15.26
C ALA A 83 -0.95 4.03 15.42
N ARG A 84 -0.75 4.53 16.66
CA ARG A 84 0.09 5.70 16.93
C ARG A 84 1.53 5.50 16.50
N LEU A 85 2.10 4.32 16.75
CA LEU A 85 3.45 3.98 16.31
C LEU A 85 3.55 3.96 14.77
N ILE A 86 2.60 3.32 14.09
CA ILE A 86 2.53 3.24 12.62
C ILE A 86 2.36 4.63 11.99
N LEU A 87 1.47 5.46 12.54
CA LEU A 87 1.24 6.81 12.03
C LEU A 87 2.47 7.69 12.17
N ARG A 88 3.26 7.52 13.24
CA ARG A 88 4.52 8.26 13.39
C ARG A 88 5.56 7.87 12.34
N ASP A 89 5.51 6.63 11.84
CA ASP A 89 6.40 6.12 10.80
C ASP A 89 5.95 6.53 9.38
N GLY A 90 4.64 6.61 9.15
CA GLY A 90 4.05 6.88 7.83
C GLY A 90 3.64 8.33 7.54
N ALA A 91 3.50 9.21 8.53
CA ALA A 91 2.99 10.58 8.34
C ALA A 91 4.06 11.60 7.89
N GLY A 92 5.27 11.15 7.56
CA GLY A 92 6.28 12.01 6.94
C GLY A 92 5.90 12.36 5.48
N PRO A 93 6.31 13.52 4.95
CA PRO A 93 6.06 13.90 3.54
C PRO A 93 6.69 12.94 2.52
N PHE A 94 7.46 11.94 2.97
CA PHE A 94 8.16 10.98 2.14
C PHE A 94 7.91 9.54 2.65
N ARG A 95 6.94 8.86 2.02
CA ARG A 95 6.64 7.44 2.30
C ARG A 95 7.85 6.52 2.10
N SER A 96 8.78 6.91 1.22
CA SER A 96 10.04 6.21 0.99
C SER A 96 10.96 6.20 2.21
N LEU A 97 10.84 7.15 3.15
CA LEU A 97 11.67 7.20 4.34
C LEU A 97 11.35 6.11 5.37
N GLY A 98 10.13 5.56 5.36
CA GLY A 98 9.80 4.38 6.17
C GLY A 98 10.50 3.10 5.68
N LYS A 99 11.11 3.13 4.48
CA LYS A 99 11.81 1.99 3.87
C LYS A 99 13.35 2.10 3.94
N ILE A 100 13.91 3.10 4.64
CA ILE A 100 15.37 3.23 4.81
C ILE A 100 15.81 2.85 6.23
N SER A 101 16.88 2.08 6.37
CA SER A 101 17.39 1.58 7.65
C SER A 101 18.12 2.64 8.49
N VAL A 102 17.93 3.92 8.19
CA VAL A 102 18.57 5.06 8.86
C VAL A 102 17.50 6.08 9.22
N ARG A 103 17.73 6.86 10.28
CA ARG A 103 16.89 8.00 10.65
C ARG A 103 17.65 9.30 10.36
N PRO A 104 17.47 9.91 9.18
CA PRO A 104 18.18 11.14 8.85
C PRO A 104 17.78 12.28 9.79
N ARG A 105 18.73 13.15 10.09
CA ARG A 105 18.50 14.40 10.81
C ARG A 105 17.74 15.39 9.92
N PRO A 106 17.00 16.35 10.50
CA PRO A 106 16.22 17.33 9.73
C PRO A 106 17.00 18.02 8.61
N TYR A 107 18.27 18.37 8.85
CA TYR A 107 19.12 19.04 7.85
C TYR A 107 19.46 18.14 6.64
N GLN A 108 19.50 16.82 6.82
CA GLN A 108 19.80 15.87 5.73
C GLN A 108 18.65 15.78 4.71
N PHE A 109 17.45 16.29 5.05
CA PHE A 109 16.33 16.36 4.11
C PHE A 109 16.36 17.58 3.21
N VAL A 110 17.20 18.58 3.50
CA VAL A 110 17.26 19.83 2.74
C VAL A 110 17.67 19.58 1.28
N PRO A 111 18.74 18.81 0.98
CA PRO A 111 19.12 18.53 -0.40
C PRO A 111 18.03 17.78 -1.17
N LEU A 112 17.34 16.83 -0.52
CA LEU A 112 16.23 16.07 -1.11
C LEU A 112 15.08 17.01 -1.50
N LEU A 113 14.65 17.88 -0.59
CA LEU A 113 13.58 18.85 -0.84
C LEU A 113 13.95 19.84 -1.94
N MET A 114 15.21 20.26 -2.01
CA MET A 114 15.70 21.13 -3.07
C MET A 114 15.73 20.41 -4.43
N ALA A 115 16.15 19.14 -4.47
CA ALA A 115 16.27 18.36 -5.70
C ALA A 115 14.91 18.13 -6.37
N LEU A 116 13.86 17.88 -5.60
CA LEU A 116 12.49 17.70 -6.11
C LEU A 116 11.91 18.92 -6.82
N ARG A 117 12.54 20.10 -6.67
CA ARG A 117 12.14 21.35 -7.34
C ARG A 117 12.89 21.61 -8.63
N LEU A 118 13.83 20.74 -9.02
CA LEU A 118 14.68 20.92 -10.20
C LEU A 118 14.29 19.94 -11.30
N ASP A 119 14.25 20.41 -12.55
CA ASP A 119 14.12 19.58 -13.75
C ASP A 119 14.97 20.16 -14.89
N PRO A 120 16.11 19.53 -15.27
CA PRO A 120 16.69 18.32 -14.69
C PRO A 120 17.34 18.58 -13.32
N VAL A 121 17.42 17.54 -12.48
CA VAL A 121 18.08 17.62 -11.17
C VAL A 121 19.60 17.78 -11.35
N ARG A 122 20.14 18.94 -10.97
CA ARG A 122 21.59 19.23 -10.94
C ARG A 122 21.93 19.96 -9.64
N MET A 123 22.71 19.32 -8.77
CA MET A 123 23.04 19.85 -7.44
C MET A 123 24.41 19.36 -6.97
N LEU A 124 25.15 20.22 -6.28
CA LEU A 124 26.37 19.88 -5.55
C LEU A 124 26.05 19.89 -4.05
N ILE A 125 26.29 18.76 -3.37
CA ILE A 125 26.20 18.67 -1.91
C ILE A 125 27.63 18.68 -1.37
N ALA A 126 27.99 19.74 -0.66
CA ALA A 126 29.36 20.00 -0.19
C ALA A 126 29.46 20.09 1.34
N ASP A 127 28.53 19.47 2.07
CA ASP A 127 28.58 19.36 3.53
C ASP A 127 29.90 18.71 4.00
N ASP A 128 30.24 18.85 5.28
CA ASP A 128 31.45 18.25 5.83
C ASP A 128 31.42 16.70 5.83
N VAL A 129 32.58 16.10 6.10
CA VAL A 129 32.70 14.65 6.30
C VAL A 129 31.92 14.25 7.57
N GLY A 130 31.17 13.15 7.48
CA GLY A 130 30.36 12.64 8.60
C GLY A 130 28.96 13.23 8.72
N VAL A 131 28.60 14.23 7.90
CA VAL A 131 27.25 14.83 7.88
C VAL A 131 26.20 13.89 7.25
N GLY A 132 26.65 12.95 6.42
CA GLY A 132 25.81 11.97 5.73
C GLY A 132 25.21 12.53 4.45
N LYS A 133 26.08 12.99 3.54
CA LYS A 133 25.79 13.20 2.11
C LYS A 133 25.61 11.85 1.42
#